data_AF-A0A2M6US43-F1
#
_entry.id   AF-A0A2M6US43-F1
#
_cell.length_a   1.000
_cell.length_b   1.000
_cell.length_c   1.000
_cell.angle_alpha   90.00
_cell.angle_beta   90.00
_cell.angle_gamma   90.00
#
_symmetry.space_group_name_H-M   'P 1'
#
loop_
_entity.id
_entity.type
_entity.pdbx_description
1 polymer ?
#
loop_
_entity_poly.entity_id
_entity_poly.type
_entity_poly.pdbx_seq_one_letter_code
_entity_poly.pdbx_strand_id
1 'polypeptide(L)' 'MNKVIITALLLCTGFITIGCEKTYSVEEFKKDKKLRLEWQKKCYLGGASMHKSKNCENAIIAERQLFLGG' A
#
# COMPACT_ATOMS: atom_id res chain seq x y z
N MET A 1 26.74 4.62 -33.07
CA MET A 1 26.83 4.85 -31.61
C MET A 1 25.83 5.96 -31.27
N ASN A 2 24.65 5.61 -30.77
CA ASN A 2 23.58 6.50 -30.26
C ASN A 2 22.33 5.68 -29.88
N LYS A 3 22.13 4.53 -30.52
CA LYS A 3 21.01 3.61 -30.23
C LYS A 3 21.07 3.02 -28.81
N VAL A 4 22.27 2.75 -28.31
CA VAL A 4 22.49 2.16 -26.97
C VAL A 4 22.07 3.11 -25.84
N ILE A 5 22.28 4.42 -26.03
CA ILE A 5 21.95 5.44 -25.01
C ILE A 5 20.42 5.61 -24.89
N ILE A 6 19.70 5.57 -26.02
CA ILE A 6 18.23 5.69 -26.03
C ILE A 6 17.57 4.47 -25.36
N THR A 7 18.09 3.25 -25.60
CA THR A 7 17.60 2.05 -24.91
C THR A 7 17.89 2.06 -23.41
N ALA A 8 19.01 2.63 -22.98
CA ALA A 8 19.30 2.77 -21.54
C ALA A 8 18.37 3.80 -20.87
N LEU A 9 18.02 4.89 -21.54
CA LEU A 9 17.14 5.93 -21.01
C LEU A 9 15.69 5.44 -20.82
N LEU A 10 15.21 4.60 -21.74
CA LEU A 10 13.87 3.97 -21.68
C LEU A 10 13.73 2.90 -20.58
N LEU A 11 14.84 2.28 -20.16
CA LEU A 11 14.83 1.34 -19.04
C LEU A 11 14.74 2.05 -17.68
N CYS A 12 15.21 3.30 -17.57
CA CYS A 12 15.10 4.09 -16.33
C CYS A 12 13.67 4.59 -16.05
N THR A 13 12.83 4.78 -17.08
CA THR A 13 11.41 5.11 -16.90
C THR A 13 10.53 3.90 -16.59
N GLY A 14 11.03 2.67 -16.78
CA GLY A 14 10.31 1.43 -16.48
C GLY A 14 10.51 0.87 -15.06
N PHE A 15 11.44 1.42 -14.28
CA PHE A 15 11.83 0.93 -12.95
C PHE A 15 11.37 1.85 -11.79
N ILE A 16 10.27 2.59 -11.97
CA ILE A 16 9.55 3.24 -10.86
C ILE A 16 8.26 2.46 -10.57
N THR A 17 8.35 1.15 -10.37
CA THR A 17 7.25 0.37 -9.77
C THR A 17 7.59 -0.09 -8.35
N ILE A 18 8.81 0.18 -7.88
CA ILE A 18 9.19 0.04 -6.48
C ILE A 18 8.90 1.38 -5.79
N GLY A 19 7.69 1.56 -5.25
CA GLY A 19 7.51 2.60 -4.21
C GLY A 19 6.18 3.34 -4.15
N CYS A 20 5.23 3.14 -5.06
CA CYS A 20 3.88 3.69 -4.87
C CYS A 20 2.93 2.57 -4.47
N GLU A 21 3.07 2.08 -3.24
CA GLU A 21 2.08 1.17 -2.67
C GLU A 21 0.73 1.90 -2.64
N LYS A 22 -0.29 1.34 -3.30
CA LYS A 22 -1.63 1.96 -3.36
C LYS A 22 -2.08 2.31 -1.95
N THR A 23 -2.46 3.56 -1.74
CA THR A 23 -3.16 3.97 -0.52
C THR A 23 -4.64 3.58 -0.64
N TYR A 24 -5.07 2.62 0.17
CA TYR A 24 -6.47 2.20 0.29
C TYR A 24 -7.20 3.10 1.28
N SER A 25 -8.43 3.50 0.93
CA SER A 25 -9.32 4.25 1.81
C SER A 25 -9.91 3.38 2.92
N VAL A 26 -10.42 4.03 3.98
CA VAL A 26 -11.15 3.35 5.07
C VAL A 26 -12.36 2.58 4.53
N GLU A 27 -13.08 3.12 3.54
CA GLU A 27 -14.26 2.49 2.96
C GLU A 27 -13.94 1.27 2.10
N GLU A 28 -12.84 1.31 1.33
CA GLU A 28 -12.33 0.12 0.63
C GLU A 28 -11.98 -0.97 1.62
N PHE A 29 -11.32 -0.60 2.72
CA PHE A 29 -11.07 -1.52 3.81
C PHE A 29 -12.39 -2.07 4.36
N LYS A 30 -13.38 -1.27 4.77
CA LYS A 30 -14.66 -1.80 5.30
C LYS A 30 -15.37 -2.80 4.38
N LYS A 31 -15.33 -2.56 3.07
CA LYS A 31 -15.97 -3.43 2.06
C LYS A 31 -15.22 -4.75 1.85
N ASP A 32 -13.90 -4.74 1.95
CA ASP A 32 -13.06 -5.92 1.71
C ASP A 32 -12.40 -6.45 2.99
N LYS A 33 -13.01 -7.50 3.57
CA LYS A 33 -12.50 -8.15 4.78
C LYS A 33 -11.13 -8.78 4.57
N LYS A 34 -10.88 -9.36 3.39
CA LYS A 34 -9.61 -10.05 3.12
C LYS A 34 -8.49 -9.03 3.06
N LEU A 35 -8.70 -7.93 2.32
CA LEU A 35 -7.77 -6.82 2.22
C LEU A 35 -7.45 -6.24 3.61
N ARG A 36 -8.45 -6.01 4.47
CA ARG A 36 -8.23 -5.56 5.85
C ARG A 36 -7.34 -6.50 6.64
N LEU A 37 -7.65 -7.80 6.64
CA LEU A 37 -6.90 -8.79 7.42
C LEU A 37 -5.45 -8.92 6.94
N GLU A 38 -5.23 -8.90 5.63
CA GLU A 38 -3.87 -8.91 5.06
C GLU A 38 -3.08 -7.68 5.50
N TRP A 39 -3.71 -6.51 5.46
CA TRP A 39 -3.07 -5.27 5.91
C TRP A 39 -2.83 -5.23 7.40
N GLN A 40 -3.79 -5.62 8.23
CA GLN A 40 -3.58 -5.75 9.68
C GLN A 40 -2.42 -6.69 10.00
N LYS A 41 -2.30 -7.81 9.28
CA LYS A 41 -1.16 -8.74 9.43
C LYS A 41 0.15 -8.09 8.99
N LYS A 42 0.19 -7.38 7.86
CA LYS A 42 1.37 -6.62 7.41
C LYS A 42 1.77 -5.57 8.43
N CYS A 43 0.81 -4.86 9.00
CA CYS A 43 1.05 -3.87 10.05
C CYS A 43 1.63 -4.55 11.27
N TYR A 44 0.99 -5.61 11.79
CA TYR A 44 1.45 -6.32 12.98
C TYR A 44 2.87 -6.91 12.86
N LEU A 45 3.21 -7.48 11.70
CA LEU A 45 4.52 -8.06 11.44
C LEU A 45 5.56 -7.05 10.94
N GLY A 46 5.12 -5.82 10.63
CA GLY A 46 5.94 -4.81 9.98
C GLY A 46 6.87 -4.07 10.93
N GLY A 47 7.89 -3.43 10.36
CA GLY A 47 8.75 -2.51 11.10
C GLY A 47 8.13 -1.11 11.26
N ALA A 48 8.85 -0.21 11.91
CA ALA A 48 8.39 1.15 12.19
C ALA A 48 7.97 1.96 10.95
N SER A 49 8.54 1.68 9.77
CA SER A 49 8.12 2.31 8.51
C SER A 49 6.74 1.83 8.04
N MET A 50 6.43 0.55 8.21
CA MET A 50 5.13 -0.04 7.87
C MET A 50 4.04 0.50 8.81
N HIS A 51 4.31 0.59 10.11
CA HIS A 51 3.38 1.14 11.09
C HIS A 51 2.99 2.60 10.81
N LYS A 52 3.88 3.38 10.18
CA LYS A 52 3.62 4.77 9.80
C LYS A 52 2.89 4.88 8.45
N SER A 53 2.60 3.78 7.76
CA SER A 53 1.90 3.82 6.48
C SER A 53 0.44 4.24 6.66
N LYS A 54 -0.09 5.00 5.70
CA LYS A 54 -1.49 5.41 5.72
C LYS A 54 -2.45 4.23 5.64
N ASN A 55 -2.02 3.13 5.03
CA ASN A 55 -2.80 1.90 4.95
C ASN A 55 -2.96 1.22 6.31
N CYS A 56 -1.93 1.22 7.16
CA CYS A 56 -2.06 0.71 8.53
C CYS A 56 -3.06 1.54 9.35
N GLU A 57 -2.97 2.87 9.26
CA GLU A 57 -3.93 3.76 9.92
C GLU A 57 -5.37 3.50 9.44
N ASN A 58 -5.57 3.46 8.12
CA ASN A 58 -6.90 3.27 7.54
C ASN A 58 -7.49 1.88 7.84
N ALA A 59 -6.67 0.82 7.87
CA ALA A 59 -7.13 -0.53 8.22
C ALA A 59 -7.62 -0.60 9.68
N ILE A 60 -6.90 0.04 10.61
CA ILE A 60 -7.29 0.09 12.04
C ILE A 60 -8.54 0.94 12.24
N ILE A 61 -8.66 2.08 11.54
CA ILE A 61 -9.87 2.91 11.59
C ILE A 61 -11.08 2.12 11.06
N ALA A 62 -10.92 1.43 9.92
CA ALA A 62 -11.99 0.63 9.32
C ALA A 62 -12.47 -0.47 10.28
N GLU A 63 -11.53 -1.19 10.90
CA GLU A 63 -11.85 -2.20 11.92
C GLU A 63 -12.62 -1.60 13.10
N ARG A 64 -12.13 -0.50 13.67
CA ARG A 64 -12.81 0.18 14.79
C ARG A 64 -14.23 0.60 14.43
N GLN A 65 -14.44 1.16 13.24
CA GLN A 65 -15.76 1.60 12.80
C GLN A 65 -16.71 0.41 12.62
N LEU A 66 -16.24 -0.70 12.07
CA LEU A 66 -17.06 -1.93 11.97
C LEU A 66 -17.45 -2.51 13.34
N PHE A 67 -16.54 -2.48 14.32
CA PHE A 67 -16.83 -2.94 15.68
C PHE A 67 -17.82 -2.04 16.42
N LEU A 68 -17.80 -0.72 16.17
CA LEU A 68 -18.71 0.24 16.80
C LEU A 68 -20.07 0.36 16.07
N GLY A 69 -20.34 -0.51 15.09
CA GLY A 69 -21.63 -0.55 14.38
C GLY A 69 -21.78 0.52 13.28
N GLY A 70 -20.67 0.94 12.67
CA GLY A 70 -20.67 1.89 11.55
C GLY A 70 -21.20 1.35 10.24
#